data_AF-A0A7C6TQL0-F1
#
_entry.id   AF-A0A7C6TQL0-F1
#
_cell.length_a   1.000
_cell.length_b   1.000
_cell.length_c   1.000
_cell.angle_alpha   90.00
_cell.angle_beta   90.00
_cell.angle_gamma   90.00
#
_symmetry.space_group_name_H-M   'P 1'
#
loop_
_entity.id
_entity.type
_entity.pdbx_description
1 polymer ?
#
loop_
_entity_poly.entity_id
_entity_poly.type
_entity_poly.pdbx_seq_one_letter_code
_entity_poly.pdbx_strand_id
1 'polypeptide(L)'
;YYAYGSELNNGDSIFDFDPTKLSIHTRDIGLAGIEVYDILRDEYDIQIEFGDIGNILAYLSIGDRMQDMERLVSALAEIRRRYMKNPHGLLSQEYIDPEVVISPQKAFYADKKSIPIGESAGYVCSEFVMCYPPGIPILAPGERITKEILDYISYAKAKGCSMTGPEDPEIEHLNILVGGEFV
;
A
#
# COMPACT_ATOMS: atom_id res chain seq x y z
N TYR A 1 10.05 8.50 13.83
CA TYR A 1 8.63 8.61 13.54
C TYR A 1 8.28 10.06 13.41
N TYR A 2 7.45 10.35 12.44
CA TYR A 2 6.80 11.63 12.26
C TYR A 2 5.30 11.34 12.20
N ALA A 3 4.52 11.90 13.11
CA ALA A 3 3.07 11.81 13.08
C ALA A 3 2.56 13.02 12.31
N TYR A 4 1.79 12.78 11.26
CA TYR A 4 1.20 13.86 10.48
C TYR A 4 0.15 14.61 11.32
N GLY A 5 0.04 15.92 11.10
CA GLY A 5 -0.96 16.76 11.75
C GLY A 5 -1.41 17.93 10.89
N SER A 6 -2.07 18.89 11.54
CA SER A 6 -2.62 20.10 10.89
C SER A 6 -1.56 20.99 10.23
N GLU A 7 -0.27 20.78 10.52
CA GLU A 7 0.83 21.44 9.81
C GLU A 7 0.88 21.13 8.30
N LEU A 8 0.20 20.08 7.86
CA LEU A 8 0.03 19.77 6.44
C LEU A 8 -0.99 20.68 5.73
N ASN A 9 -1.87 21.35 6.47
CA ASN A 9 -2.91 22.20 5.90
C ASN A 9 -2.27 23.33 5.10
N ASN A 10 -2.47 23.34 3.78
CA ASN A 10 -1.80 24.26 2.87
C ASN A 10 -2.77 25.19 2.12
N GLY A 11 -4.09 25.01 2.32
CA GLY A 11 -5.13 25.84 1.73
C GLY A 11 -5.38 25.59 0.23
N ASP A 12 -4.77 24.55 -0.33
CA ASP A 12 -4.95 24.13 -1.73
C ASP A 12 -5.29 22.62 -1.77
N SER A 13 -4.28 21.76 -1.72
CA SER A 13 -4.44 20.31 -1.79
C SER A 13 -4.84 19.65 -0.47
N ILE A 14 -4.57 20.31 0.67
CA ILE A 14 -4.92 19.82 2.01
C ILE A 14 -5.70 20.91 2.75
N PHE A 15 -7.01 20.69 2.88
CA PHE A 15 -7.93 21.60 3.54
C PHE A 15 -7.87 21.50 5.07
N ASP A 16 -7.99 20.29 5.62
CA ASP A 16 -7.95 20.05 7.06
C ASP A 16 -7.44 18.63 7.41
N PHE A 17 -7.11 18.41 8.69
CA PHE A 17 -6.58 17.15 9.22
C PHE A 17 -7.42 16.65 10.40
N ASP A 18 -7.84 15.38 10.36
CA ASP A 18 -8.57 14.74 11.45
C ASP A 18 -7.58 14.23 12.53
N PRO A 19 -7.50 14.86 13.71
CA PRO A 19 -6.53 14.48 14.74
C PRO A 19 -6.84 13.13 15.39
N THR A 20 -8.03 12.55 15.17
CA THR A 20 -8.37 11.20 15.65
C THR A 20 -7.79 10.10 14.77
N LYS A 21 -7.31 10.44 13.57
CA LYS A 21 -6.65 9.54 12.63
C LYS A 21 -5.15 9.79 12.65
N LEU A 22 -4.48 9.18 13.63
CA LEU A 22 -3.05 9.35 13.83
C LEU A 22 -2.25 8.52 12.82
N SER A 23 -1.95 9.14 11.67
CA SER A 23 -1.05 8.57 10.67
C SER A 23 0.41 8.83 11.05
N ILE A 24 1.22 7.78 11.10
CA ILE A 24 2.62 7.84 11.57
C ILE A 24 3.55 7.29 10.51
N HIS A 25 4.47 8.12 10.06
CA HIS A 25 5.52 7.77 9.12
C HIS A 25 6.58 6.85 9.75
N THR A 26 6.86 5.73 9.10
CA THR A 26 7.72 4.65 9.62
C THR A 26 9.03 4.47 8.87
N ARG A 27 9.16 5.00 7.64
CA ARG A 27 10.32 4.70 6.79
C ARG A 27 11.65 5.23 7.31
N ASP A 28 11.63 6.32 8.07
CA ASP A 28 12.84 6.90 8.68
C ASP A 28 13.58 5.94 9.61
N ILE A 29 12.90 4.89 10.09
CA ILE A 29 13.51 3.85 10.91
C ILE A 29 13.86 2.58 10.10
N GLY A 30 13.72 2.62 8.78
CA GLY A 30 14.05 1.52 7.87
C GLY A 30 13.06 0.35 7.88
N LEU A 31 11.81 0.59 8.32
CA LEU A 31 10.74 -0.39 8.33
C LEU A 31 9.56 0.09 7.47
N ALA A 32 8.86 -0.84 6.83
CA ALA A 32 7.54 -0.58 6.27
C ALA A 32 6.49 -0.49 7.39
N GLY A 33 5.37 0.19 7.13
CA GLY A 33 4.28 0.31 8.08
C GLY A 33 3.70 -1.06 8.46
N ILE A 34 3.56 -1.99 7.51
CA ILE A 34 3.11 -3.36 7.78
C ILE A 34 4.06 -4.12 8.73
N GLU A 35 5.37 -3.90 8.63
CA GLU A 35 6.34 -4.50 9.56
C GLU A 35 6.14 -3.95 10.98
N VAL A 36 5.91 -2.64 11.12
CA VAL A 36 5.64 -2.01 12.42
C VAL A 36 4.29 -2.45 12.98
N TYR A 37 3.28 -2.61 12.11
CA TYR A 37 1.96 -3.15 12.45
C TYR A 37 2.09 -4.54 13.07
N ASP A 38 2.80 -5.46 12.42
CA ASP A 38 2.98 -6.82 12.91
C ASP A 38 3.73 -6.83 14.24
N ILE A 39 4.78 -6.01 14.40
CA ILE A 39 5.51 -5.91 15.68
C ILE A 39 4.60 -5.39 16.79
N LEU A 40 3.83 -4.32 16.55
CA LEU A 40 2.89 -3.77 17.55
C LEU A 40 1.85 -4.81 17.98
N ARG A 41 1.29 -5.56 17.02
CA ARG A 41 0.31 -6.61 17.28
C ARG A 41 0.92 -7.77 18.06
N ASP A 42 2.03 -8.32 17.56
CA ASP A 42 2.55 -9.62 18.01
C ASP A 42 3.44 -9.52 19.27
N GLU A 43 4.12 -8.38 19.48
CA GLU A 43 5.02 -8.20 20.64
C GLU A 43 4.47 -7.29 21.73
N TYR A 44 3.53 -6.38 21.41
CA TYR A 44 3.05 -5.36 22.36
C TYR A 44 1.55 -5.41 22.62
N ASP A 45 0.81 -6.33 21.99
CA ASP A 45 -0.65 -6.43 22.07
C ASP A 45 -1.36 -5.09 21.77
N ILE A 46 -0.86 -4.36 20.77
CA ILE A 46 -1.41 -3.10 20.30
C ILE A 46 -1.95 -3.29 18.89
N GLN A 47 -3.27 -3.31 18.76
CA GLN A 47 -3.95 -3.36 17.48
C GLN A 47 -4.14 -1.94 16.94
N ILE A 48 -3.51 -1.65 15.82
CA ILE A 48 -3.76 -0.43 15.03
C ILE A 48 -4.66 -0.76 13.83
N GLU A 49 -5.12 0.26 13.11
CA GLU A 49 -6.07 0.08 11.99
C GLU A 49 -5.42 -0.66 10.82
N PHE A 50 -4.30 -0.15 10.30
CA PHE A 50 -3.48 -0.83 9.30
C PHE A 50 -2.06 -0.25 9.25
N GLY A 51 -1.15 -0.97 8.58
CA GLY A 51 0.17 -0.47 8.21
C GLY A 51 0.45 -0.71 6.73
N ASP A 52 0.65 0.34 5.94
CA ASP A 52 1.00 0.24 4.53
C ASP A 52 2.53 0.16 4.32
N ILE A 53 3.03 0.41 3.10
CA ILE A 53 4.47 0.36 2.81
C ILE A 53 5.30 1.49 3.43
N GLY A 54 4.68 2.54 3.98
CA GLY A 54 5.35 3.72 4.52
C GLY A 54 4.83 4.23 5.88
N ASN A 55 3.60 3.92 6.24
CA ASN A 55 2.89 4.51 7.37
C ASN A 55 2.09 3.45 8.13
N ILE A 56 1.88 3.72 9.42
CA ILE A 56 0.83 3.08 10.20
C ILE A 56 -0.28 4.09 10.46
N LEU A 57 -1.52 3.61 10.57
CA LEU A 57 -2.65 4.42 10.99
C LEU A 57 -3.19 3.90 12.33
N ALA A 58 -3.15 4.75 13.35
CA ALA A 58 -3.85 4.50 14.61
C ALA A 58 -5.15 5.31 14.65
N TYR A 59 -6.27 4.61 14.89
CA TYR A 59 -7.58 5.22 15.04
C TYR A 59 -7.86 5.46 16.52
N LEU A 60 -8.03 6.73 16.90
CA LEU A 60 -8.30 7.14 18.28
C LEU A 60 -9.80 7.32 18.47
N SER A 61 -10.36 6.60 19.43
CA SER A 61 -11.78 6.56 19.72
C SER A 61 -12.08 7.05 21.15
N ILE A 62 -13.37 7.17 21.46
CA ILE A 62 -13.84 7.47 22.82
C ILE A 62 -13.50 6.36 23.83
N GLY A 63 -13.12 5.17 23.36
CA GLY A 63 -12.73 4.04 24.22
C GLY A 63 -11.29 4.13 24.70
N ASP A 64 -10.45 4.92 24.03
CA ASP A 64 -9.02 5.01 24.29
C ASP A 64 -8.73 5.94 25.46
N ARG A 65 -7.80 5.51 26.32
CA ARG A 65 -7.37 6.30 27.48
C ARG A 65 -5.98 6.88 27.24
N MET A 66 -5.62 7.86 28.06
CA MET A 66 -4.27 8.44 28.02
C MET A 66 -3.19 7.37 28.22
N GLN A 67 -3.45 6.35 29.04
CA GLN A 67 -2.51 5.24 29.25
C GLN A 67 -2.30 4.39 27.99
N ASP A 68 -3.31 4.25 27.13
CA ASP A 68 -3.18 3.52 25.85
C ASP A 68 -2.27 4.30 24.88
N MET A 69 -2.39 5.62 24.86
CA MET A 69 -1.50 6.50 24.10
C MET A 69 -0.05 6.44 24.60
N GLU A 70 0.15 6.48 25.92
CA GLU A 70 1.48 6.32 26.53
C GLU A 70 2.08 4.95 26.19
N ARG A 71 1.27 3.89 26.16
CA ARG A 71 1.68 2.54 25.77
C ARG A 71 2.11 2.50 24.30
N LEU A 72 1.34 3.10 23.39
CA LEU A 72 1.69 3.21 21.97
C LEU A 72 3.00 3.98 21.75
N VAL A 73 3.17 5.14 22.39
CA VAL A 73 4.40 5.94 22.28
C VAL A 73 5.62 5.16 22.81
N SER A 74 5.47 4.48 23.94
CA SER A 74 6.53 3.66 24.54
C SER A 74 6.91 2.48 23.63
N ALA A 75 5.92 1.77 23.08
CA ALA A 75 6.13 0.67 22.16
C ALA A 75 6.87 1.14 20.90
N LEU A 76 6.42 2.23 20.26
CA LEU A 76 7.10 2.80 19.10
C LEU A 76 8.56 3.17 19.43
N ALA A 77 8.82 3.83 20.56
CA ALA A 77 10.17 4.16 20.98
C ALA A 77 11.06 2.91 21.13
N GLU A 78 10.54 1.83 21.71
CA GLU A 78 11.26 0.56 21.84
C GLU A 78 11.48 -0.12 20.48
N ILE A 79 10.48 -0.14 19.60
CA ILE A 79 10.58 -0.70 18.25
C ILE A 79 11.69 0.01 17.48
N ARG A 80 11.74 1.34 17.51
CA ARG A 80 12.84 2.09 16.90
C ARG A 80 14.19 1.69 17.50
N ARG A 81 14.30 1.50 18.81
CA ARG A 81 15.57 1.11 19.44
C ARG A 81 16.03 -0.29 19.03
N ARG A 82 15.10 -1.24 18.87
CA ARG A 82 15.40 -2.66 18.64
C ARG A 82 15.52 -3.03 17.16
N TYR A 83 14.69 -2.42 16.31
CA TYR A 83 14.46 -2.86 14.93
C TYR A 83 14.86 -1.83 13.88
N MET A 84 15.39 -0.68 14.27
CA MET A 84 15.82 0.33 13.30
C MET A 84 16.90 -0.22 12.38
N LYS A 85 16.66 -0.05 11.08
CA LYS A 85 17.53 -0.48 9.98
C LYS A 85 17.91 0.72 9.14
N ASN A 86 18.82 0.50 8.21
CA ASN A 86 19.13 1.49 7.19
C ASN A 86 17.89 1.67 6.27
N PRO A 87 17.37 2.90 6.08
CA PRO A 87 16.21 3.15 5.22
C PRO A 87 16.50 3.02 3.71
N HIS A 88 17.76 2.85 3.31
CA HIS A 88 18.13 2.62 1.91
C HIS A 88 17.44 1.39 1.32
N GLY A 89 16.78 1.56 0.17
CA GLY A 89 16.14 0.48 -0.59
C GLY A 89 14.65 0.28 -0.32
N LEU A 90 14.04 1.07 0.57
CA LEU A 90 12.57 1.14 0.63
C LEU A 90 12.06 1.85 -0.63
N LEU A 91 11.22 1.19 -1.43
CA LEU A 91 10.61 1.75 -2.63
C LEU A 91 9.84 3.03 -2.27
N SER A 92 10.01 4.17 -2.96
CA SER A 92 9.24 5.40 -2.66
C SER A 92 7.74 5.11 -2.72
N GLN A 93 6.98 5.69 -1.80
CA GLN A 93 5.51 5.63 -1.81
C GLN A 93 4.96 6.62 -2.86
N GLU A 94 5.63 6.73 -4.00
CA GLU A 94 5.20 7.59 -5.08
C GLU A 94 4.05 6.89 -5.78
N TYR A 95 2.95 7.63 -5.92
CA TYR A 95 1.83 7.24 -6.74
C TYR A 95 2.35 6.95 -8.16
N ILE A 96 2.15 5.72 -8.63
CA ILE A 96 2.49 5.37 -10.01
C ILE A 96 1.35 5.90 -10.86
N ASP A 97 1.63 6.92 -11.68
CA ASP A 97 0.64 7.47 -12.58
C ASP A 97 0.15 6.39 -13.56
N PRO A 98 -1.16 6.08 -13.60
CA PRO A 98 -1.67 5.02 -14.45
C PRO A 98 -1.71 5.45 -15.91
N GLU A 99 -1.28 4.55 -16.79
CA GLU A 99 -1.45 4.71 -18.24
C GLU A 99 -2.79 4.13 -18.70
N VAL A 100 -3.83 4.97 -18.71
CA VAL A 100 -5.19 4.55 -19.10
C VAL A 100 -5.29 4.42 -20.63
N VAL A 101 -5.51 3.20 -21.12
CA VAL A 101 -5.64 2.90 -22.57
C VAL A 101 -7.09 2.82 -23.00
N ILE A 102 -7.95 2.23 -22.18
CA ILE A 102 -9.40 2.09 -22.45
C ILE A 102 -10.18 2.20 -21.14
N SER A 103 -11.49 2.45 -21.23
CA SER A 103 -12.34 2.54 -20.04
C SER A 103 -12.38 1.21 -19.27
N PRO A 104 -12.40 1.24 -17.92
CA PRO A 104 -12.44 0.04 -17.10
C PRO A 104 -13.59 -0.89 -17.42
N GLN A 105 -14.78 -0.33 -17.70
CA GLN A 105 -15.94 -1.13 -18.10
C GLN A 105 -15.66 -1.95 -19.37
N LYS A 106 -15.06 -1.34 -20.40
CA LYS A 106 -14.78 -2.05 -21.66
C LYS A 106 -13.73 -3.13 -21.45
N ALA A 107 -12.65 -2.83 -20.72
CA ALA A 107 -11.60 -3.81 -20.44
C ALA A 107 -12.10 -4.99 -19.60
N PHE A 108 -12.92 -4.72 -18.58
CA PHE A 108 -13.42 -5.74 -17.67
C PHE A 108 -14.36 -6.75 -18.34
N TYR A 109 -15.16 -6.31 -19.32
CA TYR A 109 -16.07 -7.18 -20.08
C TYR A 109 -15.51 -7.67 -21.42
N ALA A 110 -14.27 -7.32 -21.76
CA ALA A 110 -13.64 -7.77 -22.99
C ALA A 110 -13.18 -9.23 -22.89
N ASP A 111 -12.93 -9.84 -24.04
CA ASP A 111 -12.21 -11.11 -24.09
C ASP A 111 -10.82 -10.93 -23.48
N LYS A 112 -10.47 -11.85 -22.56
CA LYS A 112 -9.25 -11.80 -21.78
C LYS A 112 -8.40 -13.05 -21.94
N LYS A 113 -7.10 -12.90 -21.72
CA LYS A 113 -6.11 -13.98 -21.75
C LYS A 113 -5.25 -13.91 -20.49
N SER A 114 -5.12 -15.02 -19.79
CA SER A 114 -4.19 -15.16 -18.67
C SER A 114 -2.77 -15.38 -19.19
N ILE A 115 -1.81 -14.61 -18.71
CA ILE A 115 -0.38 -14.73 -19.03
C ILE A 115 0.47 -14.61 -17.77
N PRO A 116 1.71 -15.16 -17.75
CA PRO A 116 2.61 -14.99 -16.62
C PRO A 116 2.87 -13.51 -16.31
N ILE A 117 2.88 -13.14 -15.03
CA ILE A 117 3.03 -11.75 -14.61
C ILE A 117 4.33 -11.12 -15.14
N GLY A 118 5.43 -11.87 -15.19
CA GLY A 118 6.71 -11.40 -15.71
C GLY A 118 6.72 -11.09 -17.22
N GLU A 119 5.72 -11.57 -17.95
CA GLU A 119 5.54 -11.33 -19.39
C GLU A 119 4.44 -10.28 -19.67
N SER A 120 3.79 -9.75 -18.64
CA SER A 120 2.61 -8.90 -18.78
C SER A 120 2.91 -7.42 -19.01
N ALA A 121 4.16 -6.99 -18.84
CA ALA A 121 4.57 -5.61 -19.11
C ALA A 121 4.28 -5.21 -20.56
N GLY A 122 3.67 -4.04 -20.75
CA GLY A 122 3.25 -3.49 -22.03
C GLY A 122 1.83 -3.86 -22.45
N TYR A 123 1.20 -4.87 -21.84
CA TYR A 123 -0.19 -5.24 -22.15
C TYR A 123 -1.21 -4.39 -21.37
N VAL A 124 -2.46 -4.44 -21.81
CA VAL A 124 -3.58 -3.79 -21.11
C VAL A 124 -4.23 -4.78 -20.14
N CYS A 125 -4.30 -4.40 -18.87
CA CYS A 125 -4.93 -5.21 -17.82
C CYS A 125 -6.44 -5.34 -18.06
N SER A 126 -7.02 -6.50 -17.77
CA SER A 126 -8.47 -6.71 -17.80
C SER A 126 -9.08 -6.99 -16.43
N GLU A 127 -8.31 -6.92 -15.35
CA GLU A 127 -8.76 -7.18 -13.98
C GLU A 127 -8.21 -6.15 -12.99
N PHE A 128 -8.67 -6.21 -11.74
CA PHE A 128 -8.14 -5.36 -10.67
C PHE A 128 -6.98 -6.07 -9.98
N VAL A 129 -5.91 -5.34 -9.70
CA VAL A 129 -4.87 -5.73 -8.74
C VAL A 129 -4.89 -4.72 -7.61
N MET A 130 -5.33 -5.12 -6.42
CA MET A 130 -5.38 -4.25 -5.24
C MET A 130 -4.37 -4.72 -4.20
N CYS A 131 -3.68 -3.77 -3.58
CA CYS A 131 -2.77 -4.02 -2.47
C CYS A 131 -3.50 -3.83 -1.15
N TYR A 132 -3.49 -4.84 -0.28
CA TYR A 132 -4.01 -4.70 1.08
C TYR A 132 -2.96 -5.09 2.13
N PRO A 133 -2.76 -4.23 3.16
CA PRO A 133 -3.28 -2.86 3.30
C PRO A 133 -2.59 -1.86 2.34
N PRO A 134 -3.23 -0.72 1.99
CA PRO A 134 -4.47 -0.18 2.56
C PRO A 134 -5.77 -0.61 1.86
N GLY A 135 -5.71 -1.37 0.77
CA GLY A 135 -6.88 -1.79 -0.01
C GLY A 135 -7.19 -0.91 -1.21
N ILE A 136 -6.16 -0.32 -1.84
CA ILE A 136 -6.29 0.52 -3.03
C ILE A 136 -5.82 -0.25 -4.28
N PRO A 137 -6.41 0.02 -5.46
CA PRO A 137 -5.93 -0.57 -6.70
C PRO A 137 -4.52 -0.06 -7.02
N ILE A 138 -3.59 -0.99 -7.28
CA ILE A 138 -2.33 -0.73 -7.97
C ILE A 138 -2.60 -0.66 -9.48
N LEU A 139 -3.50 -1.51 -9.96
CA LEU A 139 -3.84 -1.64 -11.37
C LEU A 139 -5.35 -1.87 -11.49
N ALA A 140 -5.97 -1.15 -12.42
CA ALA A 140 -7.36 -1.31 -12.79
C ALA A 140 -7.50 -1.85 -14.23
N PRO A 141 -8.65 -2.46 -14.57
CA PRO A 141 -8.94 -2.84 -15.94
C PRO A 141 -8.82 -1.63 -16.88
N GLY A 142 -8.17 -1.82 -18.02
CA GLY A 142 -7.99 -0.80 -19.05
C GLY A 142 -6.73 0.05 -18.90
N GLU A 143 -5.98 -0.14 -17.82
CA GLU A 143 -4.65 0.45 -17.63
C GLU A 143 -3.57 -0.44 -18.25
N ARG A 144 -2.50 0.18 -18.74
CA ARG A 144 -1.31 -0.53 -19.21
C ARG A 144 -0.50 -1.02 -18.02
N ILE A 145 -0.07 -2.28 -18.09
CA ILE A 145 0.84 -2.89 -17.14
C ILE A 145 2.25 -2.37 -17.43
N THR A 146 2.80 -1.55 -16.55
CA THR A 146 4.18 -1.04 -16.67
C THR A 146 5.14 -1.85 -15.80
N LYS A 147 6.45 -1.72 -16.03
CA LYS A 147 7.45 -2.43 -15.22
C LYS A 147 7.45 -1.91 -13.79
N GLU A 148 7.22 -0.62 -13.62
CA GLU A 148 7.14 0.05 -12.34
C GLU A 148 5.99 -0.53 -11.49
N ILE A 149 4.84 -0.82 -12.11
CA ILE A 149 3.71 -1.49 -11.46
C ILE A 149 4.10 -2.91 -11.00
N LEU A 150 4.77 -3.67 -11.86
CA LEU A 150 5.21 -5.04 -11.53
C LEU A 150 6.25 -5.06 -10.41
N ASP A 151 7.18 -4.11 -10.41
CA ASP A 151 8.18 -3.94 -9.36
C ASP A 151 7.50 -3.57 -8.03
N TYR A 152 6.47 -2.72 -8.08
CA TYR A 152 5.68 -2.36 -6.89
C TYR A 152 4.91 -3.55 -6.33
N ILE A 153 4.22 -4.32 -7.18
CA ILE A 153 3.51 -5.55 -6.76
C ILE A 153 4.48 -6.51 -6.07
N SER A 154 5.64 -6.74 -6.69
CA SER A 154 6.67 -7.64 -6.17
C SER A 154 7.20 -7.15 -4.82
N TYR A 155 7.49 -5.86 -4.70
CA TYR A 155 7.95 -5.23 -3.47
C TYR A 155 6.89 -5.32 -2.35
N ALA A 156 5.64 -5.00 -2.64
CA ALA A 156 4.54 -5.04 -1.67
C ALA A 156 4.31 -6.47 -1.15
N LYS A 157 4.30 -7.48 -2.04
CA LYS A 157 4.20 -8.90 -1.67
C LYS A 157 5.37 -9.32 -0.77
N ALA A 158 6.60 -8.93 -1.11
CA ALA A 158 7.79 -9.22 -0.31
C ALA A 158 7.76 -8.55 1.08
N LYS A 159 7.06 -7.43 1.23
CA LYS A 159 6.86 -6.74 2.51
C LYS A 159 5.72 -7.29 3.36
N GLY A 160 4.95 -8.25 2.85
CA GLY A 160 3.84 -8.88 3.57
C GLY A 160 2.47 -8.29 3.26
N CYS A 161 2.35 -7.41 2.27
CA CYS A 161 1.05 -7.00 1.76
C CYS A 161 0.41 -8.15 0.96
N SER A 162 -0.90 -8.32 1.13
CA SER A 162 -1.72 -9.23 0.33
C SER A 162 -2.18 -8.56 -0.97
N MET A 163 -2.31 -9.35 -2.03
CA MET A 163 -2.89 -8.89 -3.30
C MET A 163 -4.30 -9.46 -3.42
N THR A 164 -5.26 -8.62 -3.81
CA THR A 164 -6.67 -9.02 -3.98
C THR A 164 -7.23 -8.47 -5.28
N GLY A 165 -8.17 -9.18 -5.89
CA GLY A 165 -8.80 -8.77 -7.15
C GLY A 165 -8.47 -9.67 -8.34
N PRO A 166 -7.20 -10.10 -8.55
CA PRO A 166 -6.87 -10.98 -9.66
C PRO A 166 -7.59 -12.32 -9.56
N GLU A 167 -7.81 -12.95 -10.72
CA GLU A 167 -8.35 -14.31 -10.78
C GLU A 167 -7.38 -15.34 -10.17
N ASP A 168 -6.07 -15.11 -10.30
CA ASP A 168 -5.02 -15.90 -9.65
C ASP A 168 -4.66 -15.28 -8.28
N PRO A 169 -5.01 -15.93 -7.16
CA PRO A 169 -4.75 -15.40 -5.82
C PRO A 169 -3.26 -15.27 -5.50
N GLU A 170 -2.40 -16.09 -6.12
CA GLU A 170 -0.96 -16.05 -5.90
C GLU A 170 -0.25 -15.01 -6.77
N ILE A 171 -1.02 -14.35 -7.65
CA ILE A 171 -0.56 -13.31 -8.59
C ILE A 171 0.62 -13.76 -9.46
N GLU A 172 0.64 -15.05 -9.85
CA GLU A 172 1.62 -15.59 -10.78
C GLU A 172 1.25 -15.28 -12.24
N HIS A 173 -0.06 -15.17 -12.51
CA HIS A 173 -0.61 -14.78 -13.79
C HIS A 173 -1.52 -13.56 -13.67
N LEU A 174 -1.59 -12.78 -14.75
CA LEU A 174 -2.53 -11.67 -14.91
C LEU A 174 -3.37 -11.84 -16.16
N ASN A 175 -4.63 -11.45 -16.07
CA ASN A 175 -5.52 -11.35 -17.21
C ASN A 175 -5.29 -10.04 -17.97
N ILE A 176 -5.00 -10.18 -19.26
CA ILE A 176 -4.83 -9.08 -20.20
C ILE A 176 -5.92 -9.09 -21.28
N LEU A 177 -6.16 -7.93 -21.90
CA LEU A 177 -7.08 -7.79 -23.03
C LEU A 177 -6.55 -8.51 -24.28
N VAL A 178 -7.38 -9.34 -24.93
CA VAL A 178 -7.02 -10.05 -26.16
C VAL A 178 -6.82 -9.06 -27.32
N GLY A 179 -5.68 -9.18 -28.02
CA GLY A 179 -5.29 -8.23 -29.07
C GLY A 179 -4.67 -6.93 -28.55
N GLY A 180 -4.31 -6.89 -27.26
CA GLY A 180 -3.78 -5.72 -26.56
C GLY A 180 -2.28 -5.43 -26.71
N GLU A 181 -1.57 -5.99 -27.70
CA GLU A 181 -0.21 -5.56 -28.03
C GLU A 181 -0.27 -4.19 -28.74
N PHE A 182 -0.43 -3.12 -27.96
CA PHE A 182 -0.33 -1.76 -28.48
C PHE A 182 1.06 -1.24 -28.15
N VAL A 183 1.97 -1.41 -29.11
CA VAL A 183 3.35 -0.90 -29.13
C VAL A 183 3.42 0.56 -28.67
#